data_AF-A0A0R3I812-F1
#
_entry.id   AF-A0A0R3I812-F1
#
_cell.length_a   1.000
_cell.length_b   1.000
_cell.length_c   1.000
_cell.angle_alpha   90.00
_cell.angle_beta   90.00
_cell.angle_gamma   90.00
#
_symmetry.space_group_name_H-M   'P 1'
#
loop_
_entity.id
_entity.type
_entity.pdbx_description
1 polymer ?
#
loop_
_entity_poly.entity_id
_entity_poly.type
_entity_poly.pdbx_seq_one_letter_code
_entity_poly.pdbx_strand_id
1 'polypeptide(L)' 'MQSHVADNVRAEAARRGKNQGDLAQLLGISRQGVSQRLLGRIEFRVGELQAIAAFLDVPITALLADQAVAS' A
#
# COMPACT_ATOMS: atom_id res chain seq x y z
N MET A 1 -2.41 11.86 -9.93
CA MET A 1 -3.19 10.71 -10.41
C MET A 1 -2.96 9.59 -9.38
N GLN A 2 -3.98 9.11 -8.68
CA GLN A 2 -3.81 8.01 -7.73
C GLN A 2 -3.54 6.73 -8.54
N SER A 3 -2.58 5.90 -8.13
CA SER A 3 -2.35 4.60 -8.77
C SER A 3 -3.25 3.54 -8.11
N HIS A 4 -3.72 2.57 -8.90
CA HIS A 4 -4.48 1.42 -8.39
C HIS A 4 -3.73 0.70 -7.26
N VAL A 5 -2.40 0.67 -7.31
CA VAL A 5 -1.53 0.13 -6.25
C VAL A 5 -1.73 0.86 -4.92
N ALA A 6 -1.73 2.19 -4.93
CA ALA A 6 -1.92 2.97 -3.69
C ALA A 6 -3.32 2.75 -3.09
N ASP A 7 -4.34 2.61 -3.94
CA ASP A 7 -5.71 2.28 -3.51
C ASP A 7 -5.80 0.89 -2.90
N ASN A 8 -5.18 -0.11 -3.53
CA ASN A 8 -5.14 -1.48 -3.04
C ASN A 8 -4.40 -1.57 -1.70
N VAL A 9 -3.25 -0.89 -1.55
CA VAL A 9 -2.52 -0.83 -0.28
C VAL A 9 -3.40 -0.23 0.82
N ARG A 10 -4.15 0.86 0.55
CA ARG A 10 -5.09 1.44 1.52
C ARG A 10 -6.21 0.47 1.87
N ALA A 11 -6.80 -0.18 0.87
CA ALA A 11 -7.89 -1.13 1.07
C ALA A 11 -7.45 -2.33 1.92
N GLU A 12 -6.32 -2.96 1.60
CA GLU A 12 -5.85 -4.12 2.35
C GLU A 12 -5.37 -3.78 3.76
N ALA A 13 -4.74 -2.61 3.95
CA ALA A 13 -4.37 -2.12 5.27
C ALA A 13 -5.63 -1.87 6.12
N ALA A 14 -6.65 -1.21 5.56
CA ALA A 14 -7.91 -0.95 6.26
C ALA A 14 -8.64 -2.24 6.67
N ARG A 15 -8.73 -3.23 5.78
CA ARG A 15 -9.34 -4.55 6.10
C ARG A 15 -8.66 -5.26 7.26
N ARG A 16 -7.40 -4.92 7.57
CA ARG A 16 -6.58 -5.51 8.64
C ARG A 16 -6.36 -4.59 9.83
N GLY A 17 -7.07 -3.46 9.87
CA GLY A 17 -6.95 -2.48 10.93
C GLY A 17 -5.55 -1.84 11.03
N LYS A 18 -4.79 -1.81 9.92
CA LYS A 18 -3.48 -1.17 9.86
C LYS A 18 -3.59 0.27 9.39
N ASN A 19 -2.80 1.15 9.99
CA ASN A 19 -2.75 2.57 9.68
C ASN A 19 -1.41 2.98 9.05
N GLN A 20 -1.28 4.25 8.64
CA GLN A 20 -0.06 4.75 8.01
C GLN A 20 1.18 4.71 8.93
N GLY A 21 0.98 4.77 10.25
CA GLY A 21 2.03 4.61 11.24
C GLY A 21 2.60 3.19 11.26
N ASP A 22 1.75 2.18 11.14
CA ASP A 22 2.19 0.78 11.06
C ASP A 22 3.02 0.54 9.80
N LEU A 23 2.57 1.07 8.66
CA LEU A 23 3.32 1.01 7.39
C LEU A 23 4.63 1.78 7.45
N ALA A 24 4.65 2.93 8.14
CA ALA A 24 5.85 3.73 8.32
C ALA A 24 6.90 2.97 9.14
N GLN A 25 6.47 2.34 10.24
CA GLN A 25 7.32 1.49 11.07
C GLN A 25 7.85 0.29 10.27
N LEU A 26 6.98 -0.40 9.53
CA LEU A 26 7.36 -1.53 8.68
C LEU A 26 8.45 -1.17 7.67
N LEU A 27 8.29 -0.04 6.98
CA LEU A 27 9.17 0.36 5.89
C LEU A 27 10.41 1.13 6.36
N GLY A 28 10.49 1.47 7.65
CA GLY A 28 11.56 2.31 8.18
C GLY A 28 11.57 3.74 7.61
N ILE A 29 10.40 4.28 7.28
CA ILE A 29 10.25 5.64 6.72
C ILE A 29 9.31 6.50 7.57
N SER A 30 9.25 7.80 7.29
CA SER A 30 8.31 8.70 7.98
C SER A 30 6.86 8.45 7.55
N ARG A 31 5.90 8.80 8.43
CA ARG A 31 4.46 8.82 8.09
C ARG A 31 4.17 9.69 6.86
N GLN A 32 4.87 10.82 6.72
CA GLN A 32 4.77 11.65 5.53
C GLN A 32 5.25 10.90 4.28
N GLY A 33 6.34 10.13 4.36
CA GLY A 33 6.84 9.29 3.27
C GLY A 33 5.84 8.22 2.83
N VAL A 34 5.12 7.61 3.79
CA VAL A 34 3.98 6.72 3.49
C VAL A 34 2.84 7.50 2.83
N SER A 35 2.46 8.65 3.38
CA SER A 35 1.38 9.49 2.82
C SER A 35 1.66 9.91 1.37
N GLN A 36 2.88 10.32 1.03
CA GLN A 36 3.23 10.66 -0.36
C GLN A 36 3.04 9.47 -1.31
N ARG A 37 3.34 8.24 -0.85
CA ARG A 37 3.09 7.01 -1.61
C ARG A 37 1.61 6.68 -1.76
N LEU A 38 0.86 6.76 -0.67
CA LEU A 38 -0.58 6.52 -0.68
C LEU A 38 -1.37 7.57 -1.49
N LEU A 39 -0.82 8.78 -1.66
CA LEU A 39 -1.36 9.82 -2.54
C LEU A 39 -0.91 9.68 -4.01
N GLY A 40 -0.05 8.71 -4.33
CA GLY A 40 0.48 8.48 -5.67
C GLY A 40 1.49 9.52 -6.14
N ARG A 41 2.10 10.28 -5.22
CA ARG A 41 3.16 11.27 -5.53
C ARG A 41 4.54 10.66 -5.57
N ILE A 42 4.73 9.55 -4.85
CA ILE A 42 5.92 8.70 -4.89
C ILE A 42 5.43 7.28 -5.17
N GLU A 43 6.07 6.58 -6.10
CA GLU A 43 5.70 5.19 -6.38
C GLU A 43 6.20 4.27 -5.26
N PHE A 44 5.43 3.21 -4.98
CA PHE A 44 5.94 2.10 -4.18
C PHE A 44 6.97 1.33 -4.98
N ARG A 45 8.12 1.05 -4.36
CA ARG A 45 9.10 0.11 -4.93
C ARG A 45 8.60 -1.31 -4.73
N VAL A 46 9.02 -2.22 -5.62
CA VAL A 46 8.63 -3.65 -5.53
C VAL A 46 8.97 -4.26 -4.17
N GLY A 47 10.14 -3.94 -3.60
CA GLY A 47 10.52 -4.42 -2.27
C GLY A 47 9.63 -3.88 -1.15
N GLU A 48 9.12 -2.65 -1.27
CA GLU A 48 8.15 -2.08 -0.32
C GLU A 48 6.82 -2.81 -0.42
N LEU A 49 6.36 -3.12 -1.63
CA LEU A 49 5.13 -3.89 -1.85
C LEU A 49 5.24 -5.32 -1.34
N GLN A 50 6.39 -5.98 -1.50
CA GLN A 50 6.65 -7.30 -0.93
C GLN A 50 6.56 -7.26 0.60
N ALA A 51 7.18 -6.27 1.24
CA ALA A 51 7.15 -6.11 2.69
C ALA A 51 5.72 -5.84 3.19
N ILE A 52 4.99 -4.95 2.52
CA ILE A 52 3.59 -4.65 2.85
C ILE A 52 2.71 -5.87 2.67
N ALA A 53 2.86 -6.61 1.56
CA ALA A 53 2.09 -7.82 1.30
C ALA A 53 2.29 -8.87 2.39
N ALA A 54 3.55 -9.12 2.77
CA ALA A 54 3.88 -10.04 3.87
C ALA A 54 3.33 -9.55 5.22
N PHE A 55 3.47 -8.26 5.53
CA PHE A 55 2.95 -7.67 6.76
C PHE A 55 1.42 -7.75 6.86
N LEU A 56 0.75 -7.63 5.72
CA LEU A 56 -0.69 -7.74 5.61
C LEU A 56 -1.14 -9.18 5.37
N ASP A 57 -0.28 -10.19 5.29
CA ASP A 57 -0.71 -11.57 4.99
C ASP A 57 -1.64 -11.64 3.75
N VAL A 58 -1.18 -11.02 2.66
CA VAL A 58 -1.81 -11.10 1.32
C VAL A 58 -0.77 -11.47 0.28
N PRO A 59 -1.17 -12.13 -0.82
CA PRO A 59 -0.30 -12.22 -1.98
C PRO A 59 -0.03 -10.82 -2.56
N ILE A 60 1.19 -10.57 -3.06
CA ILE A 60 1.55 -9.27 -3.67
C ILE A 60 0.65 -8.90 -4.85
N THR A 61 0.07 -9.89 -5.53
CA THR A 61 -0.90 -9.69 -6.61
C THR A 61 -2.15 -8.94 -6.14
N ALA A 62 -2.56 -9.04 -4.87
CA ALA A 62 -3.66 -8.26 -4.32
C ALA A 62 -3.35 -6.75 -4.29
N LEU A 63 -2.06 -6.38 -4.17
CA LEU A 63 -1.63 -4.98 -4.21
C LEU A 63 -1.47 -4.46 -5.64
N LEU A 64 -1.11 -5.34 -6.58
CA LEU A 64 -0.85 -5.00 -7.98
C LEU A 64 -2.07 -5.15 -8.89
N ALA A 65 -3.13 -5.80 -8.43
CA ALA A 65 -4.32 -6.03 -9.25
C ALA A 65 -4.87 -4.71 -9.78
N ASP A 66 -5.21 -4.69 -11.07
CA ASP A 66 -6.01 -3.60 -11.61
C ASP A 66 -7.33 -3.56 -10.83
N GLN A 67 -7.75 -2.37 -10.44
CA GLN A 67 -9.09 -2.17 -9.89
C GLN A 67 -10.06 -2.56 -11.00
N ALA A 68 -10.71 -3.72 -10.88
CA ALA A 68 -11.81 -4.07 -11.75
C ALA A 68 -12.81 -2.91 -11.66
N VAL A 69 -13.03 -2.21 -12.77
CA VAL A 69 -14.09 -1.22 -12.88
C VAL A 69 -15.39 -1.94 -12.58
N ALA A 70 -15.92 -1.76 -11.38
CA ALA A 70 -17.30 -2.10 -11.09
C ALA A 70 -18.13 -1.09 -11.89
N SER A 71 -18.66 -1.56 -13.02
CA SER A 71 -19.64 -0.86 -13.85
C SER A 71 -20.90 -0.51 -13.05
#